data_AF-A0A6B3H1D5-F1
#
_entry.id   AF-A0A6B3H1D5-F1
#
_cell.length_a   1.000
_cell.length_b   1.000
_cell.length_c   1.000
_cell.angle_alpha   90.00
_cell.angle_beta   90.00
_cell.angle_gamma   90.00
#
_symmetry.space_group_name_H-M   'P 1'
#
loop_
_entity.id
_entity.type
_entity.pdbx_description
1 polymer ?
#
loop_
_entity_poly.entity_id
_entity_poly.type
_entity_poly.pdbx_seq_one_letter_code
_entity_poly.pdbx_strand_id
1 'polypeptide(L)' 'MTEIRHEPVAPTRTRWLAPGSDIDAHRHDDHQIVYAARGVLAVTTDAGTWIAPANRAIWVPAGTVHAHRAHGALELRL' A
#
# COMPACT_ATOMS: atom_id res chain seq x y z
N MET A 1 -27.11 -20.09 1.88
CA MET A 1 -26.57 -19.07 2.80
C MET A 1 -25.09 -18.97 2.51
N THR A 2 -24.61 -17.82 2.07
CA THR A 2 -23.19 -17.64 1.77
C THR A 2 -22.45 -17.55 3.10
N GLU A 3 -21.63 -18.55 3.39
CA GLU A 3 -20.73 -18.56 4.54
C GLU A 3 -19.91 -17.26 4.53
N ILE A 4 -20.12 -16.39 5.52
CA ILE A 4 -19.30 -15.19 5.69
C ILE A 4 -17.94 -15.66 6.22
N ARG A 5 -16.95 -15.70 5.33
CA ARG A 5 -15.56 -15.98 5.69
C ARG A 5 -14.94 -14.72 6.28
N HIS A 6 -14.94 -14.61 7.60
CA HIS A 6 -14.17 -13.59 8.31
C HIS A 6 -12.89 -14.23 8.87
N GLU A 7 -11.76 -13.95 8.22
CA GLU A 7 -10.45 -14.27 8.76
C GLU A 7 -10.06 -13.17 9.76
N PRO A 8 -9.90 -13.46 11.06
CA PRO A 8 -9.69 -12.43 12.09
C PRO A 8 -8.30 -11.77 12.02
N VAL A 9 -7.43 -12.25 11.13
CA VAL A 9 -6.08 -11.74 10.93
C VAL A 9 -5.95 -11.19 9.52
N ALA A 10 -6.01 -9.86 9.40
CA ALA A 10 -5.55 -9.20 8.18
C ALA A 10 -4.00 -9.20 8.21
N PRO A 11 -3.33 -9.81 7.22
CA PRO A 11 -1.87 -9.90 7.21
C PRO A 11 -1.24 -8.53 6.92
N THR A 12 -1.14 -7.68 7.94
CA THR A 12 -0.52 -6.36 7.80
C THR A 12 0.98 -6.46 8.02
N ARG A 13 1.79 -6.14 7.00
CA ARG A 13 3.24 -6.12 7.12
C ARG A 13 3.73 -4.70 7.36
N THR A 14 4.70 -4.54 8.26
CA THR A 14 5.38 -3.24 8.46
C THR A 14 6.73 -3.26 7.78
N ARG A 15 7.02 -2.22 6.99
CA ARG A 15 8.31 -2.06 6.31
C ARG A 15 8.83 -0.64 6.49
N TRP A 16 10.10 -0.52 6.85
CA TRP A 16 10.82 0.75 6.87
C TRP A 16 11.49 0.98 5.51
N LEU A 17 11.27 2.17 4.94
CA LEU A 17 11.88 2.59 3.67
C LEU A 17 12.65 3.89 3.89
N ALA A 18 13.86 3.93 3.34
CA ALA A 18 14.67 5.15 3.35
C ALA A 18 14.07 6.20 2.41
N PRO A 19 14.36 7.50 2.61
CA PRO A 19 13.91 8.54 1.71
C PRO A 19 14.30 8.25 0.25
N GLY A 20 13.33 8.31 -0.66
CA GLY A 20 13.55 8.06 -2.08
C GLY A 20 13.59 6.59 -2.49
N SER A 21 13.56 5.64 -1.54
CA SER A 21 13.43 4.21 -1.86
C SER A 21 12.08 3.91 -2.52
N ASP A 22 12.08 2.86 -3.33
CA ASP A 22 10.93 2.38 -4.07
C ASP A 22 10.64 0.89 -3.82
N ILE A 23 9.42 0.49 -4.18
CA ILE A 23 9.05 -0.89 -4.42
C ILE A 23 8.60 -0.95 -5.87
N ASP A 24 9.30 -1.76 -6.66
CA ASP A 24 9.04 -1.95 -8.09
C ASP A 24 7.58 -2.28 -8.40
N ALA A 25 7.17 -2.01 -9.64
CA ALA A 25 5.83 -2.30 -10.11
C ALA A 25 5.48 -3.79 -9.95
N HIS A 26 4.36 -4.08 -9.29
CA HIS A 26 3.86 -5.43 -9.08
C HIS A 26 2.34 -5.45 -8.98
N ARG A 27 1.76 -6.65 -8.87
CA ARG A 27 0.34 -6.88 -8.62
C ARG A 27 0.16 -8.11 -7.74
N HIS A 28 -1.01 -8.22 -7.13
CA HIS A 28 -1.45 -9.38 -6.34
C HIS A 28 -2.94 -9.64 -6.62
N ASP A 29 -3.40 -10.84 -6.28
CA ASP A 29 -4.79 -11.25 -6.54
C ASP A 29 -5.77 -10.81 -5.44
N ASP A 30 -5.26 -10.32 -4.30
CA ASP A 30 -6.04 -9.75 -3.21
C ASP A 30 -6.23 -8.23 -3.36
N HIS A 31 -7.21 -7.64 -2.67
CA HIS A 31 -7.25 -6.18 -2.51
C HIS A 31 -6.27 -5.76 -1.42
N GLN A 32 -5.57 -4.64 -1.59
CA GLN A 32 -4.65 -4.12 -0.59
C GLN A 32 -5.10 -2.76 -0.05
N ILE A 33 -4.92 -2.54 1.24
CA ILE A 33 -4.95 -1.21 1.84
C ILE A 33 -3.52 -0.89 2.28
N VAL A 34 -2.93 0.14 1.69
CA VAL A 34 -1.57 0.57 1.99
C VAL A 34 -1.57 1.97 2.57
N TYR A 35 -0.78 2.20 3.62
CA TYR A 35 -0.67 3.51 4.25
C TYR A 35 0.68 3.75 4.90
N ALA A 36 1.02 5.03 5.09
CA ALA A 36 2.17 5.44 5.86
C ALA A 36 1.76 5.61 7.33
N ALA A 37 2.42 4.95 8.28
CA ALA A 37 2.34 5.30 9.70
C ALA A 37 3.24 6.51 10.01
N ARG A 38 4.29 6.72 9.22
CA ARG A 38 5.20 7.88 9.23
C ARG A 38 5.71 8.16 7.82
N GLY A 39 5.95 9.42 7.50
CA GLY A 39 6.42 9.83 6.18
C GLY A 39 5.27 10.02 5.18
N VAL A 40 5.59 9.98 3.89
CA VAL A 40 4.61 10.10 2.80
C VAL A 40 4.85 8.99 1.79
N LEU A 41 3.78 8.31 1.40
CA LEU A 41 3.78 7.28 0.37
C LEU A 41 3.22 7.85 -0.94
N ALA A 42 3.89 7.55 -2.05
CA ALA A 42 3.31 7.66 -3.39
C ALA A 42 3.03 6.26 -3.94
N VAL A 43 1.82 6.02 -4.43
CA VAL A 43 1.45 4.82 -5.20
C VAL A 43 1.17 5.24 -6.63
N THR A 44 1.86 4.62 -7.59
CA THR A 44 1.70 4.92 -9.02
C THR A 44 1.13 3.71 -9.74
N THR A 45 0.11 3.93 -10.56
CA THR A 45 -0.46 2.97 -11.50
C THR A 45 -0.43 3.56 -12.91
N ASP A 46 -0.95 2.83 -13.90
CA ASP A 46 -1.20 3.32 -15.25
C ASP A 46 -2.16 4.53 -15.31
N ALA A 47 -3.13 4.60 -14.39
CA ALA A 47 -4.13 5.66 -14.32
C ALA A 47 -3.64 6.93 -13.60
N GLY A 48 -2.52 6.87 -12.87
CA GLY A 48 -1.94 8.04 -12.21
C GLY A 48 -1.14 7.75 -10.94
N THR A 49 -0.87 8.80 -10.17
CA THR A 49 -0.14 8.72 -8.89
C THR A 49 -0.99 9.31 -7.77
N TRP A 50 -1.13 8.57 -6.68
CA TRP A 50 -1.81 9.01 -5.45
C TRP A 50 -0.81 9.17 -4.32
N ILE A 51 -0.97 10.26 -3.57
CA ILE A 51 -0.08 10.62 -2.46
C ILE A 51 -0.83 10.45 -1.14
N ALA A 52 -0.28 9.64 -0.24
CA ALA A 52 -0.81 9.37 1.09
C ALA A 52 0.20 9.78 2.16
N PRO A 53 0.01 10.97 2.79
CA PRO A 53 0.62 11.26 4.08
C PRO A 53 0.00 10.41 5.19
N ALA A 54 0.56 10.48 6.40
CA ALA A 54 0.24 9.56 7.51
C ALA A 54 -1.22 9.58 8.05
N ASN A 55 -2.09 10.43 7.50
CA ASN A 55 -3.52 10.48 7.81
C ASN A 55 -4.42 9.97 6.67
N ARG A 56 -3.85 9.33 5.65
CA ARG A 56 -4.58 8.75 4.51
C ARG A 56 -4.09 7.33 4.24
N ALA A 57 -5.00 6.53 3.71
CA ALA A 57 -4.70 5.21 3.17
C ALA A 57 -5.12 5.16 1.70
N ILE A 58 -4.47 4.28 0.93
CA ILE A 58 -4.80 4.00 -0.46
C ILE A 58 -5.32 2.58 -0.52
N TRP A 59 -6.50 2.42 -1.12
CA TRP A 59 -7.03 1.12 -1.50
C TRP A 59 -6.57 0.81 -2.92
N VAL A 60 -5.85 -0.29 -3.07
CA VAL A 60 -5.38 -0.82 -4.35
C VAL A 60 -6.26 -2.02 -4.70
N PRO A 61 -7.07 -1.95 -5.78
CA PRO A 61 -7.86 -3.07 -6.20
C PRO A 61 -7.00 -4.26 -6.63
N ALA A 62 -7.49 -5.49 -6.37
CA ALA A 62 -6.89 -6.72 -6.86
C ALA A 62 -6.56 -6.65 -8.34
N GLY A 63 -5.39 -7.17 -8.72
CA GLY A 63 -4.91 -7.18 -10.10
C GLY A 63 -4.33 -5.85 -10.61
N THR A 64 -4.44 -4.74 -9.87
CA THR A 64 -3.87 -3.45 -10.28
C THR A 64 -2.36 -3.51 -10.25
N VAL A 65 -1.69 -3.21 -11.38
CA VAL A 65 -0.24 -3.02 -11.39
C VAL A 65 0.09 -1.69 -10.74
N HIS A 66 0.94 -1.72 -9.71
CA HIS A 66 1.27 -0.53 -8.94
C HIS A 66 2.70 -0.57 -8.40
N ALA A 67 3.31 0.61 -8.25
CA ALA A 67 4.63 0.81 -7.66
C ALA A 67 4.55 1.77 -6.47
N HIS A 68 5.49 1.68 -5.54
CA HIS A 68 5.52 2.52 -4.33
C HIS A 68 6.78 3.38 -4.31
N ARG A 69 6.68 4.61 -3.81
CA ARG A 69 7.84 5.45 -3.52
C ARG A 69 7.73 6.14 -2.17
N ALA A 70 8.83 6.13 -1.43
CA ALA A 70 8.97 6.79 -0.14
C ALA A 70 9.38 8.26 -0.31
N HIS A 71 8.61 9.16 0.32
CA HIS A 71 8.98 10.56 0.51
C HIS A 71 9.23 10.81 2.00
N GLY A 72 10.50 11.04 2.35
CA GLY A 72 10.98 11.04 3.73
C GLY A 72 11.19 9.62 4.28
N ALA A 73 11.55 9.51 5.56
CA ALA A 73 11.65 8.21 6.23
C ALA A 73 10.24 7.61 6.39
N LEU A 74 9.96 6.53 5.67
CA LEU A 74 8.63 5.95 5.55
C LEU A 74 8.51 4.68 6.41
N GLU A 75 7.52 4.67 7.30
CA GLU A 75 7.00 3.46 7.94
C GLU A 75 5.75 3.02 7.16
N LEU A 76 5.91 2.05 6.27
CA LEU A 76 4.87 1.55 5.39
C LEU A 76 4.12 0.39 6.03
N ARG A 77 2.79 0.40 5.95
CA ARG A 77 1.89 -0.69 6.35
C ARG A 77 1.21 -1.23 5.09
N LEU A 78 1.48 -2.50 4.78
CA LEU A 78 1.06 -3.24 3.58
C LEU A 78 0.05 -4.34 3.92
#